data_AF-A0A9E3B3K6-F1
#
_entry.id   AF-A0A9E3B3K6-F1
#
_cell.length_a   1.000
_cell.length_b   1.000
_cell.length_c   1.000
_cell.angle_alpha   90.00
_cell.angle_beta   90.00
_cell.angle_gamma   90.00
#
_symmetry.space_group_name_H-M   'P 1'
#
loop_
_entity.id
_entity.type
_entity.pdbx_description
1 polymer ?
#
loop_
_entity_poly.entity_id
_entity_poly.type
_entity_poly.pdbx_seq_one_letter_code
_entity_poly.pdbx_strand_id
1 'polypeptide(L)' 'MSAGAPKLLKGDTGEWEIVIGMEVHAQVLSNAKLFSGASTAFGAEPNSQVSFVDA' A
#
# COMPACT_ATOMS: atom_id res chain seq x y z
N MET A 1 -9.22 13.93 -19.95
CA MET A 1 -8.13 12.93 -19.81
C MET A 1 -8.33 11.91 -20.91
N SER A 2 -7.53 11.96 -21.98
CA SER A 2 -7.56 10.93 -23.01
C SER A 2 -6.65 9.81 -22.52
N ALA A 3 -7.23 8.63 -22.24
CA ALA A 3 -6.44 7.42 -22.09
C ALA A 3 -5.72 7.19 -23.42
N GLY A 4 -4.38 7.18 -23.40
CA GLY A 4 -3.58 6.89 -24.60
C GLY A 4 -3.89 5.49 -25.12
N ALA A 5 -3.84 5.31 -26.44
CA ALA A 5 -4.08 4.01 -27.07
C ALA A 5 -3.15 2.93 -26.48
N PRO A 6 -3.63 1.69 -26.29
CA PRO A 6 -2.85 0.62 -25.71
C PRO A 6 -1.64 0.30 -26.59
N LYS A 7 -0.45 0.24 -25.97
CA LYS A 7 0.81 -0.04 -26.67
C LYS A 7 0.96 -1.56 -26.81
N LEU A 8 0.63 -2.07 -27.98
CA LEU A 8 0.79 -3.48 -28.33
C LEU A 8 2.28 -3.81 -28.56
N LEU A 9 2.70 -4.97 -28.07
CA LEU A 9 4.04 -5.54 -28.23
C LEU A 9 3.98 -6.72 -29.19
N LYS A 10 4.95 -6.83 -30.08
CA LYS A 10 5.09 -8.01 -30.93
C LYS A 10 5.71 -9.16 -30.14
N GLY A 11 4.99 -10.28 -30.05
CA GLY A 11 5.50 -11.56 -29.56
C GLY A 11 5.54 -12.60 -30.68
N ASP A 12 6.14 -13.74 -30.40
CA ASP A 12 6.33 -14.84 -31.38
C ASP A 12 5.00 -15.43 -31.90
N THR A 13 3.92 -15.27 -31.13
CA THR A 13 2.58 -15.80 -31.44
C THR A 13 1.56 -14.74 -31.86
N GLY A 14 1.91 -13.44 -31.83
CA GLY A 14 0.98 -12.35 -32.12
C GLY A 14 1.28 -11.05 -31.36
N GLU A 15 0.35 -10.10 -31.42
CA GLU A 15 0.43 -8.85 -30.66
C GLU A 15 -0.12 -9.03 -29.23
N TRP A 16 0.56 -8.48 -28.24
CA TRP A 16 0.26 -8.62 -26.82
C TRP A 16 0.19 -7.28 -26.11
N GLU A 17 -0.70 -7.14 -25.12
CA GLU A 17 -0.79 -5.97 -24.25
C GLU A 17 -0.24 -6.30 -22.86
N ILE A 18 0.59 -5.42 -22.31
CA ILE A 18 1.05 -5.55 -20.92
C ILE A 18 0.02 -4.93 -19.99
N VAL A 19 -0.54 -5.75 -19.11
CA VAL A 19 -1.44 -5.32 -18.03
C VAL A 19 -0.79 -5.68 -16.70
N ILE A 20 -0.39 -4.67 -15.92
CA ILE A 20 0.25 -4.84 -14.62
C ILE A 20 -0.53 -4.06 -13.57
N GLY A 21 -0.90 -4.72 -12.47
CA GLY A 21 -1.43 -4.09 -11.26
C GLY A 21 -0.35 -3.97 -10.19
N MET A 22 -0.36 -2.87 -9.44
CA MET A 22 0.51 -2.67 -8.27
C MET A 22 -0.33 -2.32 -7.05
N GLU A 23 -0.01 -2.93 -5.92
CA GLU A 23 -0.55 -2.57 -4.61
C GLU A 23 0.61 -2.11 -3.72
N VAL A 24 0.52 -0.88 -3.22
CA VAL A 24 1.60 -0.26 -2.42
C VAL A 24 1.03 0.11 -1.06
N HIS A 25 1.66 -0.39 0.01
CA HIS A 25 1.34 0.00 1.38
C HIS A 25 2.41 0.97 1.87
N ALA A 26 1.99 2.15 2.30
CA ALA A 26 2.86 3.16 2.88
C ALA A 26 2.31 3.56 4.26
N GLN A 27 3.19 3.54 5.27
CA GLN A 27 2.82 3.93 6.62
C GLN A 27 2.79 5.46 6.73
N VAL A 28 1.67 6.00 7.23
CA VAL A 28 1.56 7.42 7.56
C VAL A 28 2.46 7.72 8.76
N LEU A 29 3.33 8.73 8.64
CA LEU A 29 4.16 9.22 9.75
C LEU A 29 3.32 10.07 10.71
N SER A 30 2.50 9.42 11.52
CA SER A 30 1.73 10.01 12.61
C SER A 30 2.34 9.65 13.97
N ASN A 31 2.07 10.42 15.03
CA ASN A 31 2.48 10.09 16.40
C ASN A 31 1.55 9.07 17.08
N ALA A 32 0.32 8.94 16.59
CA ALA A 32 -0.72 8.06 17.11
C ALA A 32 -1.34 7.20 15.99
N LYS A 33 -1.92 6.05 16.34
CA LYS A 33 -2.63 5.17 15.39
C LYS A 33 -3.84 5.88 14.79
N LEU A 34 -4.30 5.38 13.64
CA LEU A 34 -5.38 6.03 12.87
C LEU A 34 -6.70 6.14 13.64
N PHE A 35 -7.01 5.16 14.48
CA PHE A 35 -8.27 5.08 15.22
C PHE A 35 -8.09 5.12 16.74
N SER A 36 -6.86 5.29 17.23
CA SER A 36 -6.58 5.32 18.67
C SER A 36 -5.37 6.20 19.01
N GLY A 37 -5.30 6.63 20.26
CA GLY A 37 -4.20 7.43 20.77
C GLY A 37 -2.89 6.66 21.02
N ALA A 38 -2.84 5.36 20.73
CA ALA A 38 -1.63 4.56 20.96
C ALA A 38 -0.50 4.95 19.99
N SER A 39 0.75 4.85 20.45
CA SER A 39 1.92 5.25 19.66
C SER A 39 2.14 4.36 18.43
N THR A 40 2.69 4.94 17.37
CA THR A 40 3.16 4.27 16.14
C THR A 40 4.69 4.08 16.13
N ALA A 41 5.39 4.51 17.18
CA ALA A 41 6.85 4.48 17.23
C ALA A 41 7.38 3.05 17.28
N PHE A 42 8.46 2.78 16.54
CA PHE A 42 9.07 1.45 16.53
C PHE A 42 9.84 1.15 17.83
N GLY A 43 9.92 -0.13 18.20
CA GLY A 43 10.86 -0.63 19.21
C GLY A 43 10.35 -0.71 20.66
N ALA A 44 9.04 -0.61 20.88
CA ALA A 44 8.46 -0.79 22.21
C ALA A 44 8.27 -2.27 22.58
N GLU A 45 8.16 -2.56 23.88
CA GLU A 45 7.88 -3.91 24.39
C GLU A 45 6.57 -4.48 23.84
N PRO A 46 6.43 -5.82 23.71
CA PRO A 46 5.21 -6.45 23.23
C PRO A 46 3.97 -5.97 23.99
N ASN A 47 2.91 -5.62 23.25
CA ASN A 47 1.62 -5.15 23.79
C ASN A 47 1.71 -3.90 24.69
N SER A 48 2.78 -3.11 24.61
CA SER A 48 2.90 -1.86 25.38
C SER A 48 2.32 -0.63 24.66
N GLN A 49 2.18 -0.69 23.32
CA GLN A 49 1.59 0.36 22.49
C GLN A 49 0.16 0.02 22.07
N VAL A 50 -0.69 -0.30 23.05
CA VAL A 50 -2.10 -0.61 22.83
C VAL A 50 -2.98 0.30 23.67
N SER A 51 -4.18 0.55 23.19
CA SER A 51 -5.25 1.21 23.92
C SER A 51 -6.49 0.30 23.97
N PHE A 52 -7.49 0.66 24.77
CA PHE A 52 -8.76 -0.08 24.80
C PHE A 52 -9.47 -0.17 23.44
N VAL A 53 -9.16 0.72 22.49
CA VAL A 53 -9.73 0.72 21.15
C VAL A 53 -8.98 -0.24 20.21
N ASP A 54 -7.76 -0.64 20.57
CA ASP A 54 -6.93 -1.54 19.76
C ASP A 54 -7.10 -3.02 20.10
N ALA A 55 -7.62 -3.34 21.29
CA ALA A 55 -7.64 -4.67 21.89
C ALA A 55 -8.93 -5.45 21.62
#